data_AF-A0A2H9P1S3-F1
#
_entry.id   AF-A0A2H9P1S3-F1
#
_cell.length_a   1.000
_cell.length_b   1.000
_cell.length_c   1.000
_cell.angle_alpha   90.00
_cell.angle_beta   90.00
_cell.angle_gamma   90.00
#
_symmetry.space_group_name_H-M   'P 1'
#
loop_
_entity.id
_entity.type
_entity.pdbx_description
1 polymer ?
#
loop_
_entity_poly.entity_id
_entity_poly.type
_entity_poly.pdbx_seq_one_letter_code
_entity_poly.pdbx_strand_id
1 'polypeptide(L)'
;MFEILKSDLAGRIGIIHTNHGKIETPAYVPVIHPVKQTIPAKKIKEMGFDLVITNAYITRNNYGDEAVKKGIHEIIDFDGAIMTDSGGYQVLEYGDVKVLPPEMAEFERKILTDFAIPLDKPTGYGLAWKKAESYVNHTLKVSKKTLEDSEKNGQIWIGPIQGGEHFDLVAKSTKSLVDMGFQMLALGSPVEFMESYEYKLLAQMIISAKKQMPHSIPLHLFGAGHPLTIPFAVALGCDTFDSASYMLYAKQERYITDDGTRNLSDISVFPCNCEVCSKYTPDELRQLEGHDKINEIALHNLHAIKTEVDKVKQAIHEGRLWEYVLKKARAHPKLFEMIDIFTENSNYFEISTPKFKEKAIFLYGKEDQYRPEIQSYHKTVRKFKSKKKTLIITKESNTKPAYLSHEYFSLKRKFKEIEDIQVCQYSPHLGLIPLEISDIFPAAHHETSRLNFDPKEFPTFENTWEIFFKNNQFSEIYFDKTDEFLKPYIKTLPKEINRKSIV
;
A
#
# COMPACT_ATOMS: atom_id res chain seq x y z
N MET A 1 6.76 20.43 -4.37
CA MET A 1 5.32 20.55 -4.04
C MET A 1 4.65 19.22 -4.36
N PHE A 2 3.79 18.69 -3.46
CA PHE A 2 3.06 17.42 -3.66
C PHE A 2 1.55 17.67 -3.54
N GLU A 3 0.79 17.20 -4.52
CA GLU A 3 -0.68 17.28 -4.53
C GLU A 3 -1.29 15.87 -4.61
N ILE A 4 -2.38 15.63 -3.87
CA ILE A 4 -3.11 14.36 -3.89
C ILE A 4 -4.35 14.53 -4.77
N LEU A 5 -4.49 13.67 -5.77
CA LEU A 5 -5.61 13.68 -6.71
C LEU A 5 -6.70 12.66 -6.32
N LYS A 6 -6.29 11.44 -5.96
CA LYS A 6 -7.18 10.36 -5.53
C LYS A 6 -6.53 9.53 -4.44
N SER A 7 -7.34 8.88 -3.62
CA SER A 7 -6.86 7.97 -2.58
C SER A 7 -7.79 6.78 -2.39
N ASP A 8 -7.23 5.67 -1.96
CA ASP A 8 -7.93 4.50 -1.47
C ASP A 8 -7.04 3.77 -0.46
N LEU A 9 -7.58 3.36 0.69
CA LEU A 9 -6.78 3.01 1.87
C LEU A 9 -5.79 4.14 2.18
N ALA A 10 -4.51 3.85 2.43
CA ALA A 10 -3.48 4.89 2.54
C ALA A 10 -2.77 5.17 1.20
N GLY A 11 -3.09 4.41 0.15
CA GLY A 11 -2.58 4.62 -1.20
C GLY A 11 -3.17 5.86 -1.84
N ARG A 12 -2.37 6.51 -2.69
CA ARG A 12 -2.75 7.78 -3.30
C ARG A 12 -2.10 8.00 -4.65
N ILE A 13 -2.91 8.51 -5.56
CA ILE A 13 -2.46 9.10 -6.81
C ILE A 13 -2.21 10.57 -6.54
N GLY A 14 -0.99 11.03 -6.79
CA GLY A 14 -0.58 12.40 -6.57
C GLY A 14 0.47 12.85 -7.57
N ILE A 15 0.83 14.13 -7.54
CA ILE A 15 1.83 14.73 -8.41
C ILE A 15 2.93 15.34 -7.56
N ILE A 16 4.17 14.88 -7.77
CA ILE A 16 5.38 15.53 -7.24
C ILE A 16 5.93 16.47 -8.31
N HIS A 17 6.11 17.74 -7.97
CA HIS A 17 6.72 18.74 -8.85
C HIS A 17 8.23 18.83 -8.60
N THR A 18 9.00 18.75 -9.69
CA THR A 18 10.48 18.77 -9.70
C THR A 18 10.99 19.83 -10.70
N ASN A 19 12.30 20.06 -10.74
CA ASN A 19 12.91 20.96 -11.73
C ASN A 19 12.79 20.40 -13.16
N HIS A 20 12.78 19.07 -13.32
CA HIS A 20 12.71 18.38 -14.61
C HIS A 20 11.36 17.70 -14.89
N GLY A 21 10.27 18.20 -14.30
CA GLY A 21 8.92 17.80 -14.65
C GLY A 21 8.04 17.36 -13.48
N LYS A 22 6.93 16.71 -13.82
CA LYS A 22 5.92 16.23 -12.88
C LYS A 22 5.98 14.72 -12.80
N ILE A 23 5.97 14.16 -11.59
CA ILE A 23 5.98 12.72 -11.35
C ILE A 23 4.64 12.31 -10.76
N GLU A 24 3.91 11.46 -11.47
CA GLU A 24 2.64 10.91 -10.97
C GLU A 24 2.88 9.67 -10.09
N THR A 25 2.51 9.78 -8.81
CA THR A 25 2.58 8.68 -7.84
C THR A 25 1.32 7.80 -7.91
N PRO A 26 1.38 6.52 -7.49
CA PRO A 26 2.58 5.79 -7.11
C PRO A 26 3.53 5.59 -8.29
N ALA A 27 4.84 5.76 -8.09
CA ALA A 27 5.82 5.61 -9.18
C ALA A 27 6.91 4.59 -8.82
N TYR A 28 7.19 3.68 -9.75
CA TYR A 28 8.41 2.89 -9.70
C TYR A 28 9.55 3.69 -10.31
N VAL A 29 10.72 3.63 -9.67
CA VAL A 29 11.91 4.42 -9.98
C VAL A 29 13.03 3.46 -10.37
N PRO A 30 13.24 3.19 -11.68
CA PRO A 30 14.28 2.27 -12.11
C PRO A 30 15.67 2.73 -11.68
N VAL A 31 16.47 1.82 -11.14
CA VAL A 31 17.89 2.10 -10.87
C VAL A 31 18.67 2.05 -12.18
N ILE A 32 19.37 3.15 -12.50
CA ILE A 32 20.31 3.26 -13.61
C ILE A 32 21.72 3.29 -13.04
N HIS A 33 22.54 2.29 -13.41
CA HIS A 33 23.94 2.30 -13.01
C HIS A 33 24.72 3.31 -13.87
N PRO A 34 25.39 4.32 -13.30
CA PRO A 34 25.94 5.45 -14.07
C PRO A 34 27.12 5.09 -15.00
N VAL A 35 27.52 3.81 -15.08
CA VAL A 35 28.72 3.36 -15.81
C VAL A 35 28.41 2.08 -16.59
N LYS A 36 27.74 1.11 -15.95
CA LYS A 36 27.49 -0.23 -16.49
C LYS A 36 26.09 -0.39 -17.09
N GLN A 37 25.38 0.71 -17.32
CA GLN A 37 24.04 0.65 -17.90
C GLN A 37 24.12 0.24 -19.36
N THR A 38 23.37 -0.79 -19.73
CA THR A 38 23.31 -1.32 -21.11
C THR A 38 22.01 -1.00 -21.83
N ILE A 39 20.92 -0.77 -21.08
CA ILE A 39 19.66 -0.27 -21.64
C ILE A 39 19.73 1.26 -21.65
N PRO A 40 19.62 1.92 -22.83
CA PRO A 40 19.63 3.37 -22.90
C PRO A 40 18.58 4.01 -21.99
N ALA A 41 18.95 5.05 -21.25
CA ALA A 41 18.03 5.73 -20.34
C ALA A 41 16.83 6.35 -21.08
N LYS A 42 17.03 6.79 -22.32
CA LYS A 42 15.94 7.18 -23.23
C LYS A 42 14.89 6.09 -23.45
N LYS A 43 15.29 4.82 -23.60
CA LYS A 43 14.35 3.70 -23.73
C LYS A 43 13.53 3.52 -22.44
N ILE A 44 14.16 3.68 -21.28
CA ILE A 44 13.46 3.66 -19.98
C ILE A 44 12.44 4.81 -19.93
N LYS A 45 12.78 6.02 -20.38
CA LYS A 45 11.82 7.12 -20.47
C LYS A 45 10.66 6.81 -21.41
N GLU A 46 10.93 6.27 -22.60
CA GLU A 46 9.92 5.88 -23.59
C GLU A 46 8.91 4.85 -23.06
N MET A 47 9.30 4.05 -22.07
CA MET A 47 8.40 3.12 -21.37
C MET A 47 7.46 3.81 -20.36
N GLY A 48 7.60 5.12 -20.17
CA GLY A 48 6.79 5.93 -19.25
C GLY A 48 7.33 5.99 -17.83
N PHE A 49 8.65 5.87 -17.64
CA PHE A 49 9.32 6.16 -16.38
C PHE A 49 9.86 7.60 -16.40
N ASP A 50 9.15 8.52 -15.76
CA ASP A 50 9.53 9.94 -15.69
C ASP A 50 10.55 10.27 -14.58
N LEU A 51 10.82 9.31 -13.70
CA LEU A 51 11.77 9.39 -12.59
C LEU A 51 12.64 8.14 -12.55
N VAL A 52 13.95 8.33 -12.48
CA VAL A 52 14.95 7.27 -12.29
C VAL A 52 15.83 7.57 -11.09
N ILE A 53 16.49 6.56 -10.54
CA ILE A 53 17.48 6.73 -9.49
C ILE A 53 18.85 6.27 -9.96
N THR A 54 19.90 6.97 -9.56
CA THR A 54 21.28 6.54 -9.75
C THR A 54 22.08 6.70 -8.46
N ASN A 55 23.35 6.31 -8.45
CA ASN A 55 24.18 6.32 -7.25
C ASN A 55 25.24 7.42 -7.35
N ALA A 56 25.13 8.43 -6.49
CA ALA A 56 26.02 9.58 -6.49
C ALA A 56 27.44 9.21 -6.04
N TYR A 57 27.60 8.23 -5.13
CA TYR A 57 28.92 7.76 -4.72
C TYR A 57 29.69 7.09 -5.88
N ILE A 58 29.02 6.20 -6.62
CA ILE A 58 29.61 5.58 -7.83
C ILE A 58 29.91 6.66 -8.86
N THR A 59 28.99 7.62 -9.08
CA THR A 59 29.20 8.72 -10.02
C THR A 59 30.42 9.55 -9.64
N ARG A 60 30.56 9.93 -8.37
CA ARG A 60 31.71 10.67 -7.85
C ARG A 60 33.02 9.94 -8.11
N ASN A 61 33.05 8.64 -7.86
CA ASN A 61 34.29 7.86 -7.96
C ASN A 61 34.72 7.61 -9.42
N ASN A 62 33.81 7.64 -10.38
CA ASN A 62 34.12 7.38 -11.79
C ASN A 62 34.26 8.66 -12.63
N TYR A 63 33.46 9.70 -12.33
CA TYR A 63 33.40 10.93 -13.13
C TYR A 63 33.90 12.16 -12.37
N GLY A 64 33.76 12.22 -11.05
CA GLY A 64 34.26 13.32 -10.21
C GLY A 64 33.89 14.70 -10.75
N ASP A 65 34.91 15.50 -11.09
CA ASP A 65 34.77 16.85 -11.63
C ASP A 65 34.02 16.91 -12.98
N GLU A 66 34.04 15.83 -13.77
CA GLU A 66 33.27 15.78 -15.02
C GLU A 66 31.77 15.82 -14.74
N ALA A 67 31.30 15.06 -13.74
CA ALA A 67 29.89 15.05 -13.35
C ALA A 67 29.46 16.41 -12.77
N VAL A 68 30.36 17.10 -12.07
CA VAL A 68 30.11 18.47 -11.58
C VAL A 68 29.98 19.47 -12.73
N LYS A 69 30.75 19.31 -13.81
CA LYS A 69 30.71 20.20 -14.98
C LYS A 69 29.48 19.96 -15.86
N LYS A 70 29.12 18.69 -16.05
CA LYS A 70 28.04 18.26 -16.97
C LYS A 70 26.67 18.16 -16.30
N GLY A 71 26.63 17.93 -15.00
CA GLY A 71 25.41 17.57 -14.29
C GLY A 71 25.02 16.11 -14.50
N ILE A 72 24.19 15.58 -13.61
CA ILE A 72 23.83 14.15 -13.59
C ILE A 72 23.01 13.72 -14.80
N HIS A 73 22.18 14.63 -15.33
CA HIS A 73 21.34 14.39 -16.51
C HIS A 73 22.15 14.05 -17.75
N GLU A 74 23.24 14.78 -18.01
CA GLU A 74 24.14 14.49 -19.15
C GLU A 74 24.97 13.22 -18.89
N ILE A 75 25.36 12.95 -17.63
CA ILE A 75 26.14 11.75 -17.28
C ILE A 75 25.37 10.46 -17.57
N ILE A 76 24.07 10.41 -17.27
CA ILE A 76 23.24 9.21 -17.50
C ILE A 76 22.35 9.30 -18.75
N ASP A 77 22.44 10.39 -19.52
CA ASP A 77 21.63 10.68 -20.71
C ASP A 77 20.12 10.54 -20.48
N PHE A 78 19.62 11.22 -19.44
CA PHE A 78 18.20 11.19 -19.05
C PHE A 78 17.64 12.60 -18.82
N ASP A 79 16.61 12.95 -19.58
CA ASP A 79 15.96 14.27 -19.61
C ASP A 79 14.64 14.31 -18.82
N GLY A 80 14.40 13.32 -17.94
CA GLY A 80 13.37 13.36 -16.90
C GLY A 80 13.97 13.65 -15.53
N ALA A 81 13.20 13.49 -14.44
CA ALA A 81 13.70 13.74 -13.10
C ALA A 81 14.66 12.65 -12.61
N ILE A 82 15.71 13.04 -11.88
CA ILE A 82 16.72 12.12 -11.37
C ILE A 82 16.78 12.19 -9.84
N MET A 83 16.70 11.02 -9.21
CA MET A 83 17.05 10.81 -7.81
C MET A 83 18.47 10.26 -7.70
N THR A 84 19.18 10.66 -6.65
CA THR A 84 20.49 10.09 -6.33
C THR A 84 20.51 9.50 -4.92
N ASP A 85 20.95 8.25 -4.83
CA ASP A 85 21.37 7.65 -3.57
C ASP A 85 22.81 8.10 -3.27
N SER A 86 23.04 8.59 -2.05
CA SER A 86 24.35 9.04 -1.56
C SER A 86 25.32 7.88 -1.31
N GLY A 87 24.85 6.64 -1.38
CA GLY A 87 25.64 5.43 -1.25
C GLY A 87 25.61 4.82 0.15
N GLY A 88 24.55 5.11 0.93
CA GLY A 88 24.30 4.46 2.21
C GLY A 88 24.28 2.93 2.05
N TYR A 89 23.74 2.41 0.94
CA TYR A 89 23.75 0.98 0.66
C TYR A 89 25.16 0.38 0.57
N GLN A 90 26.15 1.09 0.02
CA GLN A 90 27.54 0.62 0.00
C GLN A 90 28.16 0.51 1.40
N VAL A 91 27.64 1.25 2.39
CA VAL A 91 28.02 1.07 3.79
C VAL A 91 27.55 -0.29 4.33
N LEU A 92 26.39 -0.79 3.88
CA LEU A 92 25.93 -2.15 4.25
C LEU A 92 26.80 -3.22 3.58
N GLU A 93 27.09 -3.09 2.30
CA GLU A 93 27.86 -4.11 1.56
C GLU A 93 29.34 -4.15 1.93
N TYR A 94 29.98 -2.98 2.10
CA TYR A 94 31.43 -2.85 2.23
C TYR A 94 31.90 -2.34 3.60
N GLY A 95 30.96 -2.01 4.50
CA GLY A 95 31.23 -1.57 5.87
C GLY A 95 31.58 -0.09 6.04
N ASP A 96 32.07 0.58 5.01
CA ASP A 96 32.36 2.02 5.03
C ASP A 96 32.39 2.66 3.62
N VAL A 97 32.10 3.96 3.54
CA VAL A 97 32.29 4.78 2.34
C VAL A 97 33.36 5.83 2.59
N LYS A 98 34.30 5.99 1.65
CA LYS A 98 35.42 6.94 1.80
C LYS A 98 35.03 8.36 1.40
N VAL A 99 33.93 8.87 1.96
CA VAL A 99 33.45 10.24 1.75
C VAL A 99 32.74 10.76 2.99
N LEU A 100 33.02 12.00 3.38
CA LEU A 100 32.34 12.62 4.52
C LEU A 100 30.92 13.08 4.11
N PRO A 101 29.92 13.02 5.02
CA PRO A 101 28.56 13.44 4.68
C PRO A 101 28.43 14.86 4.09
N PRO A 102 29.15 15.89 4.59
CA PRO A 102 29.10 17.22 3.99
C PRO A 102 29.66 17.27 2.56
N GLU A 103 30.73 16.52 2.27
CA GLU A 103 31.33 16.45 0.94
C GLU A 103 30.40 15.75 -0.06
N MET A 104 29.72 14.69 0.39
CA MET A 104 28.72 13.99 -0.42
C MET A 104 27.53 14.90 -0.73
N ALA A 105 27.01 15.61 0.28
CA ALA A 105 25.93 16.57 0.07
C ALA A 105 26.32 17.70 -0.89
N GLU A 106 27.56 18.21 -0.78
CA GLU A 106 28.08 19.21 -1.72
C GLU A 106 28.17 18.67 -3.15
N PHE A 107 28.61 17.42 -3.31
CA PHE A 107 28.66 16.77 -4.63
C PHE A 107 27.27 16.62 -5.24
N GLU A 108 26.27 16.14 -4.48
CA GLU A 108 24.89 16.01 -4.97
C GLU A 108 24.29 17.37 -5.41
N ARG A 109 24.57 18.46 -4.68
CA ARG A 109 24.18 19.81 -5.12
C ARG A 109 24.83 20.17 -6.45
N LYS A 110 26.14 19.93 -6.57
CA LYS A 110 26.94 20.33 -7.75
C LYS A 110 26.60 19.54 -9.01
N ILE A 111 26.15 18.29 -8.89
CA ILE A 111 25.69 17.50 -10.04
C ILE A 111 24.24 17.80 -10.44
N LEU A 112 23.56 18.74 -9.77
CA LEU A 112 22.22 19.21 -10.13
C LEU A 112 21.14 18.10 -10.16
N THR A 113 21.21 17.15 -9.23
CA THR A 113 20.15 16.12 -9.07
C THR A 113 18.83 16.76 -8.62
N ASP A 114 17.68 16.22 -9.04
CA ASP A 114 16.36 16.70 -8.61
C ASP A 114 16.05 16.26 -7.18
N PHE A 115 16.40 15.02 -6.84
CA PHE A 115 16.21 14.47 -5.52
C PHE A 115 17.53 13.97 -4.95
N ALA A 116 17.88 14.44 -3.76
CA ALA A 116 19.12 14.08 -3.07
C ALA A 116 18.81 13.47 -1.71
N ILE A 117 19.63 12.52 -1.26
CA ILE A 117 19.44 11.82 0.02
C ILE A 117 20.69 12.06 0.87
N PRO A 118 20.58 12.67 2.07
CA PRO A 118 21.72 12.83 2.96
C PRO A 118 22.41 11.49 3.20
N LEU A 119 23.76 11.48 3.26
CA LEU A 119 24.53 10.27 3.51
C LEU A 119 24.23 9.71 4.90
N ASP A 120 23.32 8.74 4.94
CA ASP A 120 22.78 8.16 6.14
C ASP A 120 23.53 6.90 6.56
N LYS A 121 23.19 6.41 7.75
CA LYS A 121 23.70 5.14 8.24
C LYS A 121 22.57 4.11 8.27
N PRO A 122 22.52 3.18 7.31
CA PRO A 122 21.47 2.17 7.26
C PRO A 122 21.54 1.22 8.45
N THR A 123 20.39 0.94 9.03
CA THR A 123 20.23 0.09 10.22
C THR A 123 20.38 -1.39 9.88
N GLY A 124 19.86 -1.81 8.73
CA GLY A 124 19.75 -3.22 8.35
C GLY A 124 18.75 -4.02 9.20
N TYR A 125 18.83 -5.34 9.11
CA TYR A 125 18.01 -6.33 9.81
C TYR A 125 18.79 -7.05 10.93
N GLY A 126 18.15 -7.30 12.08
CA GLY A 126 18.78 -8.00 13.23
C GLY A 126 19.78 -7.17 14.05
N LEU A 127 19.86 -5.85 13.84
CA LEU A 127 20.75 -4.98 14.60
C LEU A 127 20.22 -4.75 16.02
N ALA A 128 21.05 -4.94 17.05
CA ALA A 128 20.64 -4.68 18.43
C ALA A 128 20.18 -3.23 18.66
N TRP A 129 19.12 -3.04 19.44
CA TRP A 129 18.44 -1.76 19.65
C TRP A 129 19.39 -0.58 19.94
N LYS A 130 20.37 -0.73 20.86
CA LYS A 130 21.32 0.33 21.20
C LYS A 130 22.18 0.78 20.01
N LYS A 131 22.53 -0.15 19.12
CA LYS A 131 23.33 0.15 17.93
C LYS A 131 22.45 0.77 16.85
N ALA A 132 21.21 0.29 16.69
CA ALA A 132 20.21 0.92 15.83
C ALA A 132 19.92 2.37 16.26
N GLU A 133 19.76 2.63 17.56
CA GLU A 133 19.57 3.98 18.09
C GLU A 133 20.75 4.91 17.75
N SER A 134 21.98 4.42 17.88
CA SER A 134 23.18 5.17 17.51
C SER A 134 23.18 5.55 16.01
N TYR A 135 22.73 4.63 15.14
CA TYR A 135 22.65 4.86 13.70
C TYR A 135 21.56 5.90 13.38
N VAL A 136 20.38 5.78 13.99
CA VAL A 136 19.32 6.78 13.89
C VAL A 136 19.80 8.16 14.33
N ASN A 137 20.47 8.26 15.48
CA ASN A 137 20.99 9.54 15.98
C ASN A 137 22.05 10.14 15.05
N HIS A 138 22.93 9.31 14.48
CA HIS A 138 23.91 9.76 13.48
C HIS A 138 23.22 10.29 12.22
N THR A 139 22.29 9.51 11.65
CA THR A 139 21.50 9.90 10.48
C THR A 139 20.76 11.22 10.72
N LEU A 140 20.09 11.38 11.86
CA LEU A 140 19.39 12.62 12.19
C LEU A 140 20.34 13.83 12.30
N LYS A 141 21.54 13.63 12.86
CA LYS A 141 22.56 14.70 12.94
C LYS A 141 23.03 15.13 11.55
N VAL A 142 23.31 14.17 10.66
CA VAL A 142 23.72 14.43 9.28
C VAL A 142 22.59 15.12 8.51
N SER A 143 21.39 14.55 8.53
CA SER A 143 20.21 15.08 7.84
C SER A 143 19.90 16.52 8.22
N LYS A 144 19.99 16.86 9.52
CA LYS A 144 19.80 18.23 9.99
C LYS A 144 20.82 19.19 9.37
N LYS A 145 22.11 18.81 9.40
CA LYS A 145 23.18 19.65 8.84
C LYS A 145 23.06 19.81 7.33
N THR A 146 22.77 18.72 6.62
CA THR A 146 22.56 18.74 5.17
C THR A 146 21.40 19.66 4.77
N LEU A 147 20.29 19.62 5.51
CA LEU A 147 19.14 20.48 5.22
C LEU A 147 19.42 21.95 5.55
N GLU A 148 20.13 22.25 6.64
CA GLU A 148 20.57 23.62 6.98
C GLU A 148 21.50 24.22 5.91
N ASP A 149 22.35 23.40 5.31
CA ASP A 149 23.28 23.79 4.24
C ASP A 149 22.67 23.68 2.83
N SER A 150 21.37 23.37 2.72
CA SER A 150 20.68 23.24 1.43
C SER A 150 20.33 24.60 0.81
N GLU A 151 20.25 24.63 -0.52
CA GLU A 151 19.90 25.83 -1.29
C GLU A 151 18.45 25.78 -1.76
N LYS A 152 17.80 26.94 -1.89
CA LYS A 152 16.44 27.05 -2.44
C LYS A 152 16.47 27.07 -3.98
N ASN A 153 16.94 25.99 -4.58
CA ASN A 153 17.11 25.85 -6.04
C ASN A 153 16.13 24.83 -6.68
N GLY A 154 15.13 24.37 -5.91
CA GLY A 154 14.13 23.39 -6.36
C GLY A 154 14.54 21.92 -6.19
N GLN A 155 15.79 21.63 -5.82
CA GLN A 155 16.22 20.30 -5.39
C GLN A 155 15.46 19.86 -4.14
N ILE A 156 15.00 18.60 -4.13
CA ILE A 156 14.25 18.00 -3.04
C ILE A 156 15.18 17.10 -2.24
N TRP A 157 15.56 17.55 -1.05
CA TRP A 157 16.22 16.68 -0.08
C TRP A 157 15.22 15.72 0.55
N ILE A 158 15.52 14.43 0.50
CA ILE A 158 14.68 13.35 1.04
C ILE A 158 15.22 12.93 2.40
N GLY A 159 14.38 12.97 3.44
CA GLY A 159 14.76 12.60 4.80
C GLY A 159 14.82 11.08 4.99
N PRO A 160 15.97 10.47 5.28
CA PRO A 160 16.12 9.02 5.40
C PRO A 160 15.69 8.53 6.80
N ILE A 161 14.58 7.80 6.84
CA ILE A 161 14.04 7.16 8.03
C ILE A 161 14.82 5.86 8.29
N GLN A 162 15.35 5.74 9.50
CA GLN A 162 16.10 4.57 9.97
C GLN A 162 15.48 4.00 11.26
N GLY A 163 15.92 2.81 11.67
CA GLY A 163 15.41 2.10 12.85
C GLY A 163 15.15 0.61 12.64
N GLY A 164 14.94 0.19 11.38
CA GLY A 164 14.73 -1.23 11.03
C GLY A 164 13.53 -1.83 11.74
N GLU A 165 13.72 -3.00 12.35
CA GLU A 165 12.71 -3.74 13.12
C GLU A 165 12.29 -3.06 14.45
N HIS A 166 13.01 -2.03 14.88
CA HIS A 166 12.70 -1.27 16.10
C HIS A 166 11.71 -0.15 15.76
N PHE A 167 10.42 -0.47 15.75
CA PHE A 167 9.35 0.43 15.29
C PHE A 167 9.24 1.76 16.07
N ASP A 168 9.66 1.77 17.34
CA ASP A 168 9.79 2.97 18.16
C ASP A 168 10.88 3.91 17.64
N LEU A 169 12.00 3.35 17.18
CA LEU A 169 13.07 4.10 16.52
C LEU A 169 12.63 4.60 15.13
N VAL A 170 11.89 3.79 14.36
CA VAL A 170 11.29 4.22 13.09
C VAL A 170 10.37 5.42 13.31
N ALA A 171 9.50 5.36 14.33
CA ALA A 171 8.61 6.46 14.68
C ALA A 171 9.40 7.72 15.12
N LYS A 172 10.41 7.56 15.99
CA LYS A 172 11.28 8.66 16.45
C LYS A 172 12.04 9.31 15.29
N SER A 173 12.62 8.50 14.42
CA SER A 173 13.35 8.96 13.22
C SER A 173 12.42 9.76 12.30
N THR A 174 11.25 9.19 12.00
CA THR A 174 10.25 9.82 11.12
C THR A 174 9.79 11.17 11.67
N LYS A 175 9.38 11.22 12.95
CA LYS A 175 8.91 12.45 13.58
C LYS A 175 10.00 13.54 13.56
N SER A 176 11.24 13.16 13.86
CA SER A 176 12.36 14.10 13.87
C SER A 176 12.61 14.71 12.48
N LEU A 177 12.51 13.92 11.41
CA LEU A 177 12.69 14.40 10.03
C LEU A 177 11.54 15.29 9.57
N VAL A 178 10.30 14.98 9.98
CA VAL A 178 9.14 15.86 9.77
C VAL A 178 9.35 17.20 10.47
N ASP A 179 9.75 17.19 11.74
CA ASP A 179 9.98 18.39 12.54
C ASP A 179 11.13 19.25 11.99
N MET A 180 12.13 18.65 11.32
CA MET A 180 13.20 19.36 10.61
C MET A 180 12.72 20.09 9.35
N GLY A 181 11.57 19.71 8.77
CA GLY A 181 11.01 20.34 7.58
C GLY A 181 11.33 19.65 6.26
N PHE A 182 11.72 18.37 6.27
CA PHE A 182 11.87 17.59 5.03
C PHE A 182 10.53 17.49 4.28
N GLN A 183 10.57 17.74 2.97
CA GLN A 183 9.37 17.74 2.13
C GLN A 183 9.01 16.37 1.55
N MET A 184 9.93 15.42 1.64
CA MET A 184 9.78 14.02 1.24
C MET A 184 10.64 13.19 2.18
N LEU A 185 10.17 11.99 2.53
CA LEU A 185 10.93 11.05 3.36
C LEU A 185 11.16 9.74 2.62
N ALA A 186 12.17 8.97 3.01
CA ALA A 186 12.44 7.65 2.49
C ALA A 186 12.61 6.64 3.62
N LEU A 187 11.94 5.49 3.55
CA LEU A 187 12.12 4.41 4.51
C LEU A 187 13.32 3.54 4.12
N GLY A 188 14.39 3.65 4.90
CA GLY A 188 15.66 2.95 4.70
C GLY A 188 15.71 1.55 5.31
N SER A 189 16.66 0.75 4.81
CA SER A 189 16.90 -0.65 5.20
C SER A 189 15.80 -1.71 4.92
N PRO A 190 14.84 -1.56 3.99
CA PRO A 190 13.82 -2.60 3.77
C PRO A 190 14.31 -3.79 2.91
N VAL A 191 15.44 -3.66 2.21
CA VAL A 191 15.94 -4.68 1.26
C VAL A 191 16.15 -6.03 1.93
N GLU A 192 16.88 -6.08 3.05
CA GLU A 192 17.18 -7.32 3.78
C GLU A 192 15.92 -8.02 4.30
N PHE A 193 14.87 -7.25 4.65
CA PHE A 193 13.56 -7.79 5.05
C PHE A 193 12.84 -8.44 3.86
N MET A 194 12.87 -7.80 2.69
CA MET A 194 12.25 -8.36 1.48
C MET A 194 12.98 -9.62 1.00
N GLU A 195 14.32 -9.64 1.04
CA GLU A 195 15.13 -10.81 0.72
C GLU A 195 14.89 -11.98 1.69
N SER A 196 14.62 -11.65 2.96
CA SER A 196 14.26 -12.62 4.01
C SER A 196 12.77 -13.00 4.03
N TYR A 197 11.95 -12.49 3.09
CA TYR A 197 10.50 -12.69 3.03
C TYR A 197 9.74 -12.21 4.28
N GLU A 198 10.31 -11.29 5.05
CA GLU A 198 9.73 -10.71 6.27
C GLU A 198 8.78 -9.55 5.94
N TYR A 199 7.79 -9.81 5.09
CA TYR A 199 6.86 -8.79 4.59
C TYR A 199 5.96 -8.20 5.67
N LYS A 200 5.65 -8.96 6.73
CA LYS A 200 4.88 -8.47 7.88
C LYS A 200 5.67 -7.40 8.65
N LEU A 201 6.97 -7.61 8.87
CA LEU A 201 7.85 -6.62 9.49
C LEU A 201 7.98 -5.37 8.61
N LEU A 202 8.13 -5.54 7.29
CA LEU A 202 8.13 -4.43 6.34
C LEU A 202 6.84 -3.59 6.47
N ALA A 203 5.67 -4.23 6.52
CA ALA A 203 4.40 -3.53 6.72
C ALA A 203 4.35 -2.76 8.05
N GLN A 204 4.89 -3.35 9.12
CA GLN A 204 4.99 -2.70 10.44
C GLN A 204 5.93 -1.50 10.43
N MET A 205 7.03 -1.54 9.68
CA MET A 205 7.91 -0.39 9.49
C MET A 205 7.17 0.75 8.77
N ILE A 206 6.50 0.45 7.66
CA ILE A 206 5.78 1.45 6.86
C ILE A 206 4.68 2.11 7.70
N ILE A 207 3.83 1.33 8.38
CA ILE A 207 2.73 1.90 9.18
C ILE A 207 3.26 2.73 10.36
N SER A 208 4.38 2.33 10.97
CA SER A 208 5.01 3.05 12.08
C SER A 208 5.55 4.41 11.63
N ALA A 209 6.18 4.46 10.46
CA ALA A 209 6.58 5.72 9.84
C ALA A 209 5.35 6.58 9.50
N LYS A 210 4.39 6.02 8.75
CA LYS A 210 3.23 6.75 8.24
C LYS A 210 2.34 7.33 9.33
N LYS A 211 2.26 6.73 10.52
CA LYS A 211 1.55 7.29 11.68
C LYS A 211 2.18 8.57 12.23
N GLN A 212 3.46 8.83 11.95
CA GLN A 212 4.18 10.04 12.36
C GLN A 212 4.28 11.08 11.24
N MET A 213 3.73 10.79 10.05
CA MET A 213 3.84 11.65 8.88
C MET A 213 2.51 12.36 8.55
N PRO A 214 2.53 13.67 8.28
CA PRO A 214 1.43 14.33 7.60
C PRO A 214 1.13 13.68 6.24
N HIS A 215 -0.16 13.64 5.87
CA HIS A 215 -0.55 13.17 4.54
C HIS A 215 -0.01 14.04 3.40
N SER A 216 0.44 15.27 3.64
CA SER A 216 1.04 16.10 2.59
C SER A 216 2.48 15.72 2.23
N ILE A 217 3.14 14.82 2.97
CA ILE A 217 4.53 14.42 2.71
C ILE A 217 4.56 13.06 2.01
N PRO A 218 5.16 12.95 0.80
CA PRO A 218 5.36 11.68 0.12
C PRO A 218 6.41 10.81 0.84
N LEU A 219 6.22 9.49 0.74
CA LEU A 219 7.12 8.47 1.28
C LEU A 219 7.71 7.62 0.15
N HIS A 220 9.02 7.61 0.05
CA HIS A 220 9.78 6.68 -0.77
C HIS A 220 10.08 5.40 0.02
N LEU A 221 10.03 4.23 -0.62
CA LEU A 221 10.44 2.96 -0.01
C LEU A 221 11.61 2.40 -0.80
N PHE A 222 12.77 2.33 -0.15
CA PHE A 222 14.00 1.92 -0.82
C PHE A 222 13.96 0.47 -1.29
N GLY A 223 14.54 0.18 -2.44
CA GLY A 223 14.82 -1.19 -2.92
C GLY A 223 13.60 -2.09 -3.19
N ALA A 224 12.38 -1.58 -3.03
CA ALA A 224 11.15 -2.31 -3.30
C ALA A 224 10.82 -2.31 -4.80
N GLY A 225 11.21 -3.37 -5.51
CA GLY A 225 10.95 -3.49 -6.95
C GLY A 225 10.39 -4.81 -7.41
N HIS A 226 9.80 -5.60 -6.52
CA HIS A 226 9.08 -6.79 -6.93
C HIS A 226 7.58 -6.47 -7.04
N PRO A 227 6.90 -6.86 -8.13
CA PRO A 227 5.44 -6.67 -8.28
C PRO A 227 4.56 -7.24 -7.17
N LEU A 228 5.09 -8.08 -6.29
CA LEU A 228 4.36 -8.66 -5.17
C LEU A 228 4.24 -7.68 -4.00
N THR A 229 5.26 -6.84 -3.77
CA THR A 229 5.30 -5.93 -2.61
C THR A 229 4.74 -4.55 -2.92
N ILE A 230 4.83 -4.10 -4.18
CA ILE A 230 4.34 -2.78 -4.63
C ILE A 230 2.88 -2.52 -4.21
N PRO A 231 1.90 -3.41 -4.46
CA PRO A 231 0.50 -3.14 -4.11
C PRO A 231 0.29 -2.91 -2.61
N PHE A 232 0.98 -3.67 -1.77
CA PHE A 232 0.90 -3.54 -0.32
C PHE A 232 1.55 -2.26 0.16
N ALA A 233 2.74 -1.96 -0.35
CA ALA A 233 3.47 -0.78 0.05
C ALA A 233 2.71 0.50 -0.34
N VAL A 234 2.07 0.52 -1.52
CA VAL A 234 1.14 1.59 -1.90
C VAL A 234 -0.06 1.65 -0.97
N ALA A 235 -0.73 0.52 -0.70
CA ALA A 235 -1.91 0.49 0.16
C ALA A 235 -1.63 0.91 1.62
N LEU A 236 -0.37 0.76 2.06
CA LEU A 236 0.15 1.27 3.34
C LEU A 236 0.58 2.74 3.29
N GLY A 237 0.67 3.34 2.09
CA GLY A 237 0.83 4.77 1.88
C GLY A 237 2.22 5.22 1.44
N CYS A 238 3.01 4.33 0.84
CA CYS A 238 4.20 4.70 0.09
C CYS A 238 3.83 5.21 -1.32
N ASP A 239 4.60 6.18 -1.81
CA ASP A 239 4.33 6.95 -3.03
C ASP A 239 5.33 6.67 -4.15
N THR A 240 6.56 6.31 -3.79
CA THR A 240 7.59 5.93 -4.78
C THR A 240 8.42 4.76 -4.27
N PHE A 241 8.97 3.97 -5.19
CA PHE A 241 9.72 2.76 -4.89
C PHE A 241 10.82 2.58 -5.92
N ASP A 242 12.04 2.29 -5.52
CA ASP A 242 13.13 2.01 -6.45
C ASP A 242 13.59 0.56 -6.39
N SER A 243 14.20 0.06 -7.46
CA SER A 243 15.00 -1.16 -7.38
C SER A 243 15.88 -1.36 -8.61
N ALA A 244 16.99 -2.06 -8.40
CA ALA A 244 17.80 -2.64 -9.48
C ALA A 244 17.33 -4.05 -9.88
N SER A 245 16.28 -4.59 -9.23
CA SER A 245 15.80 -5.97 -9.42
C SER A 245 15.56 -6.32 -10.89
N TYR A 246 15.02 -5.40 -11.71
CA TYR A 246 14.73 -5.67 -13.12
C TYR A 246 15.98 -6.13 -13.90
N MET A 247 17.12 -5.50 -13.64
CA MET A 247 18.41 -5.77 -14.27
C MET A 247 19.19 -6.87 -13.53
N LEU A 248 19.15 -6.87 -12.19
CA LEU A 248 19.81 -7.89 -11.38
C LEU A 248 19.23 -9.29 -11.64
N TYR A 249 17.91 -9.39 -11.77
CA TYR A 249 17.23 -10.64 -12.13
C TYR A 249 17.54 -11.03 -13.57
N ALA A 250 17.53 -10.08 -14.51
CA ALA A 250 17.88 -10.38 -15.89
C ALA A 250 19.29 -10.95 -16.06
N LYS A 251 20.29 -10.45 -15.30
CA LYS A 251 21.66 -11.00 -15.27
C LYS A 251 21.73 -12.44 -14.76
N GLN A 252 20.73 -12.88 -13.99
CA GLN A 252 20.59 -14.24 -13.48
C GLN A 252 19.58 -15.05 -14.30
N GLU A 253 19.19 -14.57 -15.49
CA GLU A 253 18.15 -15.16 -16.35
C GLU A 253 16.80 -15.34 -15.62
N ARG A 254 16.51 -14.48 -14.65
CA ARG A 254 15.25 -14.47 -13.88
C ARG A 254 14.23 -13.53 -14.51
N TYR A 255 13.05 -14.08 -14.74
CA TYR A 255 11.90 -13.45 -15.38
C TYR A 255 10.81 -13.16 -14.34
N ILE A 256 10.35 -11.90 -14.28
CA ILE A 256 9.29 -11.45 -13.37
C ILE A 256 7.91 -11.82 -13.94
N THR A 257 7.09 -12.48 -13.13
CA THR A 257 5.68 -12.80 -13.41
C THR A 257 4.75 -11.96 -12.52
N ASP A 258 3.44 -12.07 -12.73
CA ASP A 258 2.43 -11.39 -11.93
C ASP A 258 2.31 -11.91 -10.49
N ASP A 259 2.80 -13.12 -10.25
CA ASP A 259 2.77 -13.86 -8.98
C ASP A 259 4.15 -14.15 -8.38
N GLY A 260 5.26 -13.72 -9.00
CA GLY A 260 6.59 -14.05 -8.51
C GLY A 260 7.72 -13.82 -9.51
N THR A 261 8.74 -14.66 -9.39
CA THR A 261 9.87 -14.74 -10.33
C THR A 261 10.10 -16.21 -10.70
N ARG A 262 10.53 -16.47 -11.93
CA ARG A 262 10.93 -17.79 -12.43
C ARG A 262 12.27 -17.69 -13.16
N ASN A 263 13.03 -18.79 -13.24
CA ASN A 263 14.14 -18.82 -14.19
C ASN A 263 13.58 -18.97 -15.60
N LEU A 264 14.22 -18.32 -16.58
CA LEU A 264 13.84 -18.42 -17.98
C LEU A 264 13.88 -19.88 -18.49
N SER A 265 14.77 -20.71 -17.93
CA SER A 265 14.84 -22.15 -18.20
C SER A 265 13.53 -22.90 -17.93
N ASP A 266 12.74 -22.41 -16.97
CA ASP A 266 11.55 -23.09 -16.46
C ASP A 266 10.26 -22.60 -17.14
N ILE A 267 10.37 -21.60 -18.02
CA ILE A 267 9.23 -21.00 -18.72
C ILE A 267 8.96 -21.79 -20.01
N SER A 268 7.79 -22.43 -20.08
CA SER A 268 7.31 -23.08 -21.31
C SER A 268 6.48 -22.16 -22.20
N VAL A 269 5.81 -21.18 -21.61
CA VAL A 269 4.96 -20.19 -22.31
C VAL A 269 5.10 -18.86 -21.59
N PHE A 270 5.27 -17.75 -22.33
CA PHE A 270 5.27 -16.43 -21.71
C PHE A 270 3.85 -16.02 -21.30
N PRO A 271 3.58 -15.76 -20.01
CA PRO A 271 2.30 -15.22 -19.55
C PRO A 271 2.25 -13.69 -19.66
N CYS A 272 2.75 -13.14 -20.77
CA CYS A 272 2.89 -11.69 -20.98
C CYS A 272 2.79 -11.36 -22.47
N ASN A 273 2.33 -10.15 -22.77
CA ASN A 273 2.17 -9.62 -24.13
C ASN A 273 2.99 -8.33 -24.35
N CYS A 274 4.08 -8.13 -23.61
CA CYS A 274 4.95 -6.96 -23.76
C CYS A 274 5.73 -7.02 -25.09
N GLU A 275 6.48 -5.96 -25.41
CA GLU A 275 7.27 -5.90 -26.66
C GLU A 275 8.27 -7.05 -26.82
N VAL A 276 8.76 -7.61 -25.71
CA VAL A 276 9.69 -8.74 -25.69
C VAL A 276 8.93 -10.06 -25.90
N CYS A 277 7.90 -10.32 -25.09
CA CYS A 277 7.14 -11.56 -25.12
C CYS A 277 6.25 -11.71 -26.37
N SER A 278 5.97 -10.61 -27.07
CA SER A 278 5.30 -10.62 -28.38
C SER A 278 6.27 -10.83 -29.55
N LYS A 279 7.56 -10.52 -29.35
CA LYS A 279 8.63 -10.66 -30.35
C LYS A 279 9.32 -12.02 -30.30
N TYR A 280 9.44 -12.62 -29.12
CA TYR A 280 10.15 -13.88 -28.90
C TYR A 280 9.27 -14.95 -28.27
N THR A 281 9.53 -16.21 -28.63
CA THR A 281 9.15 -17.39 -27.85
C THR A 281 10.14 -17.65 -26.70
N PRO A 282 9.78 -18.46 -25.69
CA PRO A 282 10.72 -18.83 -24.62
C PRO A 282 12.00 -19.50 -25.13
N ASP A 283 11.93 -20.32 -26.19
CA ASP A 283 13.09 -20.96 -26.79
C ASP A 283 14.01 -19.96 -27.49
N GLU A 284 13.45 -19.04 -28.27
CA GLU A 284 14.23 -18.00 -28.95
C GLU A 284 14.92 -17.06 -27.95
N LEU A 285 14.22 -16.66 -26.88
CA LEU A 285 14.83 -15.80 -25.84
C LEU A 285 15.97 -16.52 -25.10
N ARG A 286 15.85 -17.84 -24.87
CA ARG A 286 16.90 -18.66 -24.27
C ARG A 286 18.16 -18.76 -25.14
N GLN A 287 17.99 -18.70 -26.46
CA GLN A 287 19.09 -18.78 -27.42
C GLN A 287 19.87 -17.47 -27.59
N LEU A 288 19.34 -16.33 -27.15
CA LEU A 288 20.10 -15.08 -27.14
C LEU A 288 21.33 -15.20 -26.23
N GLU A 289 22.37 -14.43 -26.53
CA GLU A 289 23.62 -14.46 -25.75
C GLU A 289 23.98 -13.08 -25.20
N GLY A 290 24.81 -13.08 -24.16
CA GLY A 290 25.41 -11.87 -23.59
C GLY A 290 24.39 -10.77 -23.23
N HIS A 291 24.70 -9.54 -23.67
CA HIS A 291 23.90 -8.37 -23.35
C HIS A 291 22.54 -8.35 -24.01
N ASP A 292 22.36 -8.99 -25.16
CA ASP A 292 21.07 -8.99 -25.86
C ASP A 292 20.03 -9.76 -25.05
N LYS A 293 20.39 -10.96 -24.56
CA LYS A 293 19.52 -11.73 -23.65
C LYS A 293 19.18 -10.94 -22.39
N ILE A 294 20.20 -10.39 -21.73
CA ILE A 294 20.02 -9.66 -20.47
C ILE A 294 19.12 -8.44 -20.67
N ASN A 295 19.34 -7.68 -21.74
CA ASN A 295 18.55 -6.48 -22.03
C ASN A 295 17.10 -6.83 -22.33
N GLU A 296 16.82 -7.87 -23.12
CA GLU A 296 15.45 -8.31 -23.43
C GLU A 296 14.73 -8.80 -22.15
N ILE A 297 15.38 -9.58 -21.29
CA ILE A 297 14.77 -9.98 -20.00
C ILE A 297 14.54 -8.76 -19.09
N ALA A 298 15.48 -7.82 -19.04
CA ALA A 298 15.36 -6.61 -18.23
C ALA A 298 14.24 -5.67 -18.73
N LEU A 299 14.06 -5.54 -20.06
CA LEU A 299 12.95 -4.81 -20.67
C LEU A 299 11.62 -5.46 -20.31
N HIS A 300 11.51 -6.78 -20.43
CA HIS A 300 10.33 -7.52 -19.95
C HIS A 300 10.05 -7.23 -18.46
N ASN A 301 11.07 -7.33 -17.61
CA ASN A 301 10.94 -7.10 -16.17
C ASN A 301 10.44 -5.68 -15.87
N LEU A 302 10.93 -4.66 -16.59
CA LEU A 302 10.44 -3.29 -16.49
C LEU A 302 8.96 -3.17 -16.91
N HIS A 303 8.56 -3.82 -18.01
CA HIS A 303 7.15 -3.86 -18.44
C HIS A 303 6.25 -4.52 -17.39
N ALA A 304 6.70 -5.62 -16.79
CA ALA A 304 5.96 -6.32 -15.73
C ALA A 304 5.76 -5.42 -14.50
N ILE A 305 6.81 -4.71 -14.07
CA ILE A 305 6.75 -3.77 -12.94
C ILE A 305 5.84 -2.57 -13.27
N LYS A 306 5.99 -1.96 -14.45
CA LYS A 306 5.15 -0.83 -14.90
C LYS A 306 3.67 -1.22 -14.92
N THR A 307 3.37 -2.39 -15.48
CA THR A 307 2.00 -2.95 -15.52
C THR A 307 1.43 -3.12 -14.11
N GLU A 308 2.24 -3.55 -13.15
CA GLU A 308 1.80 -3.70 -11.77
C GLU A 308 1.46 -2.34 -11.13
N VAL A 309 2.33 -1.34 -11.31
CA VAL A 309 2.09 0.04 -10.83
C VAL A 309 0.80 0.60 -11.43
N ASP A 310 0.57 0.39 -12.72
CA ASP A 310 -0.64 0.86 -13.41
C ASP A 310 -1.91 0.16 -12.93
N LYS A 311 -1.85 -1.16 -12.65
CA LYS A 311 -2.96 -1.89 -12.03
C LYS A 311 -3.29 -1.35 -10.65
N VAL A 312 -2.28 -0.98 -9.86
CA VAL A 312 -2.47 -0.37 -8.54
C VAL A 312 -3.10 1.03 -8.67
N LYS A 313 -2.64 1.87 -9.60
CA LYS A 313 -3.28 3.16 -9.91
C LYS A 313 -4.74 2.98 -10.31
N GLN A 314 -5.03 2.03 -11.19
CA GLN A 314 -6.40 1.72 -11.60
C GLN A 314 -7.26 1.25 -10.41
N ALA A 315 -6.71 0.41 -9.53
CA ALA A 315 -7.41 -0.03 -8.32
C ALA A 315 -7.73 1.15 -7.39
N ILE A 316 -6.82 2.12 -7.21
CA ILE A 316 -7.10 3.37 -6.48
C ILE A 316 -8.22 4.15 -7.16
N HIS A 317 -8.15 4.31 -8.49
CA HIS A 317 -9.14 5.07 -9.26
C HIS A 317 -10.55 4.49 -9.12
N GLU A 318 -10.68 3.17 -9.08
CA GLU A 318 -11.95 2.44 -8.93
C GLU A 318 -12.40 2.26 -7.48
N GLY A 319 -11.57 2.60 -6.49
CA GLY A 319 -11.83 2.33 -5.09
C GLY A 319 -11.78 0.83 -4.75
N ARG A 320 -10.90 0.06 -5.41
CA ARG A 320 -10.77 -1.40 -5.30
C ARG A 320 -9.40 -1.83 -4.80
N LEU A 321 -8.66 -0.95 -4.13
CA LEU A 321 -7.30 -1.27 -3.70
C LEU A 321 -7.28 -2.39 -2.66
N TRP A 322 -8.27 -2.44 -1.76
CA TRP A 322 -8.41 -3.53 -0.79
C TRP A 322 -8.58 -4.89 -1.48
N GLU A 323 -9.49 -4.99 -2.45
CA GLU A 323 -9.70 -6.20 -3.25
C GLU A 323 -8.41 -6.62 -3.97
N TYR A 324 -7.70 -5.64 -4.52
CA TYR A 324 -6.46 -5.89 -5.26
C TYR A 324 -5.35 -6.44 -4.35
N VAL A 325 -5.18 -5.85 -3.17
CA VAL A 325 -4.22 -6.32 -2.16
C VAL A 325 -4.58 -7.72 -1.66
N LEU A 326 -5.85 -8.00 -1.36
CA LEU A 326 -6.29 -9.34 -0.95
C LEU A 326 -6.04 -10.39 -2.03
N LYS A 327 -6.29 -10.04 -3.30
CA LYS A 327 -5.97 -10.92 -4.44
C LYS A 327 -4.48 -11.23 -4.48
N LYS A 328 -3.64 -10.21 -4.34
CA LYS A 328 -2.17 -10.36 -4.37
C LYS A 328 -1.63 -11.13 -3.17
N ALA A 329 -2.25 -10.98 -2.00
CA ALA A 329 -1.85 -11.67 -0.75
C ALA A 329 -1.84 -13.19 -0.88
N ARG A 330 -2.66 -13.74 -1.77
CA ARG A 330 -2.74 -15.18 -2.03
C ARG A 330 -1.59 -15.73 -2.87
N ALA A 331 -0.71 -14.89 -3.40
CA ALA A 331 0.45 -15.34 -4.18
C ALA A 331 1.51 -16.05 -3.32
N HIS A 332 1.64 -15.69 -2.02
CA HIS A 332 2.63 -16.31 -1.14
C HIS A 332 2.20 -16.26 0.33
N PRO A 333 2.41 -17.33 1.14
CA PRO A 333 2.02 -17.35 2.57
C PRO A 333 2.57 -16.18 3.39
N LYS A 334 3.85 -15.83 3.21
CA LYS A 334 4.47 -14.67 3.88
C LYS A 334 3.87 -13.33 3.49
N LEU A 335 3.33 -13.23 2.27
CA LEU A 335 2.64 -12.03 1.82
C LEU A 335 1.23 -11.96 2.45
N PHE A 336 0.59 -13.11 2.61
CA PHE A 336 -0.70 -13.23 3.31
C PHE A 336 -0.63 -12.75 4.77
N GLU A 337 0.50 -12.96 5.46
CA GLU A 337 0.72 -12.46 6.83
C GLU A 337 0.62 -10.92 6.94
N MET A 338 0.76 -10.16 5.84
CA MET A 338 0.58 -8.70 5.86
C MET A 338 -0.87 -8.29 6.14
N ILE A 339 -1.86 -9.14 5.88
CA ILE A 339 -3.27 -8.83 6.10
C ILE A 339 -3.57 -8.54 7.58
N ASP A 340 -2.82 -9.15 8.50
CA ASP A 340 -2.89 -8.82 9.93
C ASP A 340 -2.65 -7.32 10.15
N ILE A 341 -1.65 -6.74 9.48
CA ILE A 341 -1.32 -5.32 9.63
C ILE A 341 -2.45 -4.43 9.10
N PHE A 342 -3.11 -4.81 8.01
CA PHE A 342 -4.26 -4.06 7.51
C PHE A 342 -5.45 -4.12 8.46
N THR A 343 -5.77 -5.31 8.98
CA THR A 343 -6.93 -5.53 9.87
C THR A 343 -6.74 -4.89 11.25
N GLU A 344 -5.56 -5.06 11.87
CA GLU A 344 -5.19 -4.45 13.16
C GLU A 344 -5.15 -2.92 13.10
N ASN A 345 -4.87 -2.34 11.92
CA ASN A 345 -4.75 -0.89 11.73
C ASN A 345 -5.92 -0.30 10.92
N SER A 346 -7.07 -0.97 10.84
CA SER A 346 -8.26 -0.52 10.08
C SER A 346 -8.61 0.98 10.25
N ASN A 347 -8.60 1.48 11.49
CA ASN A 347 -8.88 2.90 11.78
C ASN A 347 -7.91 3.89 11.11
N TYR A 348 -6.66 3.49 10.85
CA TYR A 348 -5.68 4.36 10.18
C TYR A 348 -6.09 4.68 8.74
N PHE A 349 -6.66 3.70 8.04
CA PHE A 349 -7.03 3.83 6.64
C PHE A 349 -8.33 4.60 6.42
N GLU A 350 -9.17 4.78 7.46
CA GLU A 350 -10.45 5.50 7.35
C GLU A 350 -10.31 6.95 6.92
N ILE A 351 -9.22 7.62 7.31
CA ILE A 351 -9.02 9.05 7.03
C ILE A 351 -8.81 9.30 5.52
N SER A 352 -8.08 8.40 4.86
CA SER A 352 -7.70 8.54 3.46
C SER A 352 -8.57 7.70 2.51
N THR A 353 -9.41 6.81 3.03
CA THR A 353 -10.40 6.09 2.22
C THR A 353 -11.60 7.00 1.92
N PRO A 354 -12.03 7.13 0.64
CA PRO A 354 -13.21 7.90 0.28
C PRO A 354 -14.47 7.41 1.02
N LYS A 355 -15.29 8.35 1.51
CA LYS A 355 -16.56 8.03 2.18
C LYS A 355 -17.58 7.35 1.27
N PHE A 356 -17.44 7.52 -0.04
CA PHE A 356 -18.26 6.92 -1.08
C PHE A 356 -17.38 6.49 -2.23
N LYS A 357 -17.71 5.34 -2.83
CA LYS A 357 -17.06 4.80 -4.03
C LYS A 357 -18.13 4.50 -5.06
N GLU A 358 -17.84 4.81 -6.32
CA GLU A 358 -18.79 4.61 -7.43
C GLU A 358 -19.11 3.13 -7.70
N LYS A 359 -18.18 2.24 -7.34
CA LYS A 359 -18.32 0.79 -7.50
C LYS A 359 -18.71 0.15 -6.18
N ALA A 360 -19.58 -0.86 -6.26
CA ALA A 360 -19.89 -1.70 -5.13
C ALA A 360 -18.63 -2.42 -4.62
N ILE A 361 -18.51 -2.56 -3.30
CA ILE A 361 -17.42 -3.29 -2.63
C ILE A 361 -17.72 -4.79 -2.58
N PHE A 362 -16.68 -5.62 -2.61
CA PHE A 362 -16.83 -7.08 -2.58
C PHE A 362 -16.39 -7.66 -1.24
N LEU A 363 -17.28 -8.45 -0.62
CA LEU A 363 -17.09 -9.03 0.71
C LEU A 363 -16.97 -10.56 0.55
N TYR A 364 -15.75 -11.06 0.74
CA TYR A 364 -15.40 -12.46 0.52
C TYR A 364 -15.30 -13.25 1.81
N GLY A 365 -14.53 -12.73 2.78
CA GLY A 365 -14.09 -13.44 3.97
C GLY A 365 -14.15 -12.58 5.23
N LYS A 366 -13.71 -13.12 6.37
CA LYS A 366 -13.77 -12.44 7.66
C LYS A 366 -12.90 -11.18 7.69
N GLU A 367 -11.85 -11.11 6.88
CA GLU A 367 -10.92 -9.99 6.80
C GLU A 367 -11.64 -8.71 6.34
N ASP A 368 -12.63 -8.84 5.46
CA ASP A 368 -13.39 -7.73 4.90
C ASP A 368 -14.22 -6.96 5.95
N GLN A 369 -14.45 -7.55 7.13
CA GLN A 369 -15.10 -6.82 8.22
C GLN A 369 -14.28 -5.61 8.68
N TYR A 370 -12.96 -5.62 8.48
CA TYR A 370 -12.04 -4.56 8.89
C TYR A 370 -11.81 -3.49 7.82
N ARG A 371 -12.51 -3.59 6.67
CA ARG A 371 -12.49 -2.54 5.66
C ARG A 371 -12.91 -1.18 6.26
N PRO A 372 -12.25 -0.08 5.89
CA PRO A 372 -12.58 1.25 6.42
C PRO A 372 -14.05 1.66 6.19
N GLU A 373 -14.61 1.29 5.05
CA GLU A 373 -16.00 1.57 4.68
C GLU A 373 -16.98 0.82 5.60
N ILE A 374 -16.65 -0.44 5.92
CA ILE A 374 -17.42 -1.29 6.83
C ILE A 374 -17.31 -0.76 8.26
N GLN A 375 -16.10 -0.38 8.72
CA GLN A 375 -15.90 0.23 10.03
C GLN A 375 -16.66 1.56 10.18
N SER A 376 -16.64 2.40 9.15
CA SER A 376 -17.43 3.63 9.09
C SER A 376 -18.94 3.34 9.19
N TYR A 377 -19.42 2.32 8.47
CA TYR A 377 -20.82 1.90 8.54
C TYR A 377 -21.21 1.38 9.94
N HIS A 378 -20.37 0.55 10.55
CA HIS A 378 -20.54 0.11 11.95
C HIS A 378 -20.65 1.30 12.90
N LYS A 379 -19.83 2.35 12.73
CA LYS A 379 -19.92 3.59 13.52
C LYS A 379 -21.26 4.31 13.34
N THR A 380 -21.84 4.27 12.15
CA THR A 380 -23.18 4.81 11.87
C THR A 380 -24.27 3.98 12.57
N VAL A 381 -24.24 2.66 12.41
CA VAL A 381 -25.21 1.73 13.03
C VAL A 381 -25.19 1.82 14.55
N ARG A 382 -24.00 1.91 15.16
CA ARG A 382 -23.84 2.05 16.61
C ARG A 382 -24.50 3.32 17.18
N LYS A 383 -24.66 4.37 16.36
CA LYS A 383 -25.32 5.62 16.74
C LYS A 383 -26.81 5.64 16.42
N PHE A 384 -27.31 4.64 15.70
CA PHE A 384 -28.71 4.54 15.31
C PHE A 384 -29.61 4.42 16.54
N LYS A 385 -30.72 5.16 16.54
CA LYS A 385 -31.72 5.14 17.60
C LYS A 385 -33.11 4.94 17.01
N SER A 386 -33.85 4.00 17.56
CA SER A 386 -35.24 3.72 17.27
C SER A 386 -36.09 3.99 18.50
N LYS A 387 -37.27 4.60 18.27
CA LYS A 387 -38.31 4.75 19.29
C LYS A 387 -39.26 3.55 19.34
N LYS A 388 -39.14 2.64 18.38
CA LYS A 388 -40.03 1.49 18.20
C LYS A 388 -39.72 0.43 19.24
N LYS A 389 -40.75 -0.32 19.67
CA LYS A 389 -40.64 -1.34 20.74
C LYS A 389 -40.45 -2.76 20.20
N THR A 390 -40.82 -2.98 18.96
CA THR A 390 -40.69 -4.27 18.28
C THR A 390 -39.63 -4.16 17.20
N LEU A 391 -38.79 -5.19 17.09
CA LEU A 391 -37.73 -5.32 16.08
C LEU A 391 -37.93 -6.60 15.26
N ILE A 392 -37.78 -6.50 13.94
CA ILE A 392 -37.68 -7.64 13.02
C ILE A 392 -36.25 -7.66 12.47
N ILE A 393 -35.58 -8.81 12.58
CA ILE A 393 -34.24 -9.03 12.03
C ILE A 393 -34.31 -10.14 10.98
N THR A 394 -33.90 -9.84 9.76
CA THR A 394 -33.77 -10.82 8.67
C THR A 394 -32.37 -10.80 8.08
N LYS A 395 -31.93 -11.91 7.50
CA LYS A 395 -30.71 -11.91 6.69
C LYS A 395 -30.87 -10.96 5.49
N GLU A 396 -29.79 -10.31 5.09
CA GLU A 396 -29.79 -9.46 3.90
C GLU A 396 -30.16 -10.23 2.63
N SER A 397 -30.76 -9.52 1.67
CA SER A 397 -31.13 -10.07 0.37
C SER A 397 -30.15 -9.64 -0.72
N ASN A 398 -30.23 -10.24 -1.90
CA ASN A 398 -29.48 -9.75 -3.06
C ASN A 398 -30.01 -8.39 -3.56
N THR A 399 -31.29 -8.07 -3.28
CA THR A 399 -31.89 -6.80 -3.71
C THR A 399 -31.58 -5.72 -2.68
N LYS A 400 -30.95 -4.65 -3.15
CA LYS A 400 -30.56 -3.50 -2.33
C LYS A 400 -31.09 -2.21 -2.98
N PRO A 401 -31.52 -1.20 -2.21
CA PRO A 401 -31.65 -1.19 -0.75
C PRO A 401 -32.72 -2.15 -0.21
N ALA A 402 -32.69 -2.40 1.10
CA ALA A 402 -33.51 -3.43 1.75
C ALA A 402 -35.03 -3.25 1.54
N TYR A 403 -35.52 -2.01 1.46
CA TYR A 403 -36.94 -1.72 1.25
C TYR A 403 -37.46 -2.07 -0.15
N LEU A 404 -36.58 -2.37 -1.11
CA LEU A 404 -36.95 -2.86 -2.44
C LEU A 404 -37.01 -4.40 -2.50
N SER A 405 -36.61 -5.09 -1.43
CA SER A 405 -36.46 -6.54 -1.48
C SER A 405 -37.77 -7.31 -1.36
N HIS A 406 -37.81 -8.51 -1.94
CA HIS A 406 -38.98 -9.39 -1.84
C HIS A 406 -39.28 -9.78 -0.39
N GLU A 407 -38.24 -9.94 0.42
CA GLU A 407 -38.31 -10.22 1.85
C GLU A 407 -39.03 -9.09 2.58
N TYR A 408 -38.68 -7.83 2.31
CA TYR A 408 -39.39 -6.69 2.92
C TYR A 408 -40.86 -6.63 2.52
N PHE A 409 -41.18 -6.83 1.23
CA PHE A 409 -42.58 -6.91 0.78
C PHE A 409 -43.34 -8.07 1.44
N SER A 410 -42.67 -9.20 1.68
CA SER A 410 -43.26 -10.34 2.39
C SER A 410 -43.55 -10.01 3.85
N LEU A 411 -42.63 -9.30 4.52
CA LEU A 411 -42.87 -8.78 5.87
C LEU A 411 -44.04 -7.80 5.88
N LYS A 412 -44.13 -6.87 4.92
CA LYS A 412 -45.22 -5.90 4.81
C LYS A 412 -46.59 -6.56 4.63
N ARG A 413 -46.65 -7.72 3.96
CA ARG A 413 -47.89 -8.53 3.87
C ARG A 413 -48.22 -9.25 5.19
N LYS A 414 -47.21 -9.68 5.95
CA LYS A 414 -47.37 -10.45 7.19
C LYS A 414 -47.71 -9.56 8.40
N PHE A 415 -47.17 -8.34 8.46
CA PHE A 415 -47.33 -7.41 9.57
C PHE A 415 -48.14 -6.19 9.13
N LYS A 416 -49.38 -6.05 9.66
CA LYS A 416 -50.31 -4.96 9.28
C LYS A 416 -49.79 -3.55 9.61
N GLU A 417 -49.01 -3.41 10.69
CA GLU A 417 -48.46 -2.13 11.17
C GLU A 417 -46.92 -2.15 11.10
N ILE A 418 -46.36 -2.58 9.96
CA ILE A 418 -44.89 -2.69 9.80
C ILE A 418 -44.16 -1.35 9.98
N GLU A 419 -44.85 -0.23 9.75
CA GLU A 419 -44.32 1.12 9.92
C GLU A 419 -43.96 1.43 11.38
N ASP A 420 -44.66 0.82 12.35
CA ASP A 420 -44.41 0.94 13.79
C ASP A 420 -43.38 -0.08 14.32
N ILE A 421 -42.90 -0.97 13.44
CA ILE A 421 -41.91 -1.99 13.76
C ILE A 421 -40.54 -1.58 13.21
N GLN A 422 -39.48 -1.73 14.00
CA GLN A 422 -38.12 -1.52 13.51
C GLN A 422 -37.76 -2.72 12.64
N VAL A 423 -37.39 -2.48 11.39
CA VAL A 423 -36.91 -3.54 10.50
C VAL A 423 -35.41 -3.36 10.33
N CYS A 424 -34.66 -4.43 10.55
CA CYS A 424 -33.24 -4.51 10.26
C CYS A 424 -32.99 -5.73 9.38
N GLN A 425 -32.23 -5.54 8.31
CA GLN A 425 -31.49 -6.65 7.71
C GLN A 425 -30.19 -6.85 8.51
N TYR A 426 -29.48 -7.94 8.27
CA TYR A 426 -28.11 -8.08 8.75
C TYR A 426 -27.22 -8.73 7.70
N SER A 427 -25.95 -8.33 7.73
CA SER A 427 -24.85 -8.96 7.01
C SER A 427 -23.77 -9.34 8.03
N PRO A 428 -23.09 -10.51 7.89
CA PRO A 428 -21.96 -10.85 8.76
C PRO A 428 -20.91 -9.74 8.85
N HIS A 429 -20.61 -9.07 7.74
CA HIS A 429 -19.62 -8.01 7.67
C HIS A 429 -20.14 -6.65 8.15
N LEU A 430 -21.32 -6.22 7.69
CA LEU A 430 -21.87 -4.88 7.98
C LEU A 430 -22.55 -4.76 9.34
N GLY A 431 -22.84 -5.88 10.02
CA GLY A 431 -23.66 -5.84 11.22
C GLY A 431 -25.15 -5.75 10.90
N LEU A 432 -25.88 -5.09 11.80
CA LEU A 432 -27.28 -4.75 11.58
C LEU A 432 -27.40 -3.60 10.56
N ILE A 433 -28.38 -3.72 9.68
CA ILE A 433 -28.70 -2.75 8.63
C ILE A 433 -30.15 -2.30 8.86
N PRO A 434 -30.37 -1.25 9.68
CA PRO A 434 -31.68 -0.65 9.82
C PRO A 434 -32.22 -0.17 8.47
N LEU A 435 -33.51 -0.37 8.23
CA LEU A 435 -34.17 -0.05 6.97
C LEU A 435 -33.93 1.40 6.54
N GLU A 436 -33.97 2.33 7.50
CA GLU A 436 -33.82 3.78 7.34
C GLU A 436 -32.43 4.21 6.86
N ILE A 437 -31.42 3.33 7.00
CA ILE A 437 -30.05 3.57 6.51
C ILE A 437 -29.59 2.44 5.59
N SER A 438 -30.52 1.72 4.97
CA SER A 438 -30.19 0.60 4.07
C SER A 438 -29.78 1.04 2.66
N ASP A 439 -29.99 2.31 2.33
CA ASP A 439 -29.66 2.95 1.05
C ASP A 439 -28.30 3.67 1.04
N ILE A 440 -27.65 3.80 2.21
CA ILE A 440 -26.36 4.46 2.31
C ILE A 440 -25.22 3.53 1.89
N PHE A 441 -24.11 4.11 1.43
CA PHE A 441 -22.89 3.36 1.17
C PHE A 441 -22.22 2.91 2.49
N PRO A 442 -21.69 1.67 2.57
CA PRO A 442 -21.71 0.60 1.57
C PRO A 442 -22.91 -0.37 1.68
N ALA A 443 -23.88 -0.15 2.58
CA ALA A 443 -25.02 -1.04 2.78
C ALA A 443 -25.82 -1.33 1.51
N ALA A 444 -26.05 -0.34 0.63
CA ALA A 444 -26.69 -0.58 -0.66
C ALA A 444 -25.73 -1.01 -1.78
N HIS A 445 -24.42 -0.82 -1.59
CA HIS A 445 -23.41 -0.90 -2.64
C HIS A 445 -22.34 -1.93 -2.29
N HIS A 446 -22.78 -3.17 -2.05
CA HIS A 446 -21.86 -4.28 -1.81
C HIS A 446 -22.41 -5.60 -2.37
N GLU A 447 -21.50 -6.52 -2.62
CA GLU A 447 -21.80 -7.92 -2.93
C GLU A 447 -21.08 -8.82 -1.92
N THR A 448 -21.82 -9.77 -1.35
CA THR A 448 -21.32 -10.69 -0.31
C THR A 448 -21.29 -12.12 -0.85
N SER A 449 -20.23 -12.85 -0.55
CA SER A 449 -20.17 -14.29 -0.84
C SER A 449 -21.28 -15.04 -0.09
N ARG A 450 -21.90 -16.03 -0.74
CA ARG A 450 -22.99 -16.83 -0.15
C ARG A 450 -22.48 -17.97 0.73
N LEU A 451 -21.35 -17.76 1.41
CA LEU A 451 -20.74 -18.74 2.30
C LEU A 451 -21.47 -18.74 3.65
N ASN A 452 -21.37 -19.87 4.36
CA ASN A 452 -21.76 -19.95 5.75
C ASN A 452 -20.57 -19.53 6.61
N PHE A 453 -20.76 -18.46 7.38
CA PHE A 453 -19.75 -17.88 8.25
C PHE A 453 -19.92 -18.36 9.68
N ASP A 454 -18.81 -18.57 10.40
CA ASP A 454 -18.85 -18.77 11.85
C ASP A 454 -18.98 -17.40 12.55
N PRO A 455 -20.06 -17.15 13.32
CA PRO A 455 -20.24 -15.93 14.10
C PRO A 455 -19.03 -15.52 14.95
N LYS A 456 -18.27 -16.48 15.45
CA LYS A 456 -17.09 -16.21 16.30
C LYS A 456 -15.96 -15.50 15.56
N GLU A 457 -15.95 -15.56 14.23
CA GLU A 457 -14.95 -14.88 13.41
C GLU A 457 -15.30 -13.41 13.12
N PHE A 458 -16.45 -12.91 13.60
CA PHE A 458 -16.96 -11.57 13.31
C PHE A 458 -17.10 -10.71 14.59
N PRO A 459 -15.99 -10.38 15.28
CA PRO A 459 -16.02 -9.54 16.49
C PRO A 459 -16.56 -8.12 16.23
N THR A 460 -16.43 -7.60 15.00
CA THR A 460 -16.97 -6.28 14.66
C THR A 460 -18.50 -6.27 14.62
N PHE A 461 -19.12 -7.38 14.17
CA PHE A 461 -20.55 -7.61 14.24
C PHE A 461 -21.01 -7.66 15.70
N GLU A 462 -20.33 -8.46 16.53
CA GLU A 462 -20.65 -8.62 17.96
C GLU A 462 -20.64 -7.29 18.69
N ASN A 463 -19.57 -6.50 18.54
CA ASN A 463 -19.46 -5.18 19.15
C ASN A 463 -20.61 -4.23 18.70
N THR A 464 -20.94 -4.23 17.41
CA THR A 464 -22.04 -3.41 16.89
C THR A 464 -23.40 -3.89 17.42
N TRP A 465 -23.59 -5.20 17.51
CA TRP A 465 -24.79 -5.82 18.09
C TRP A 465 -25.00 -5.35 19.54
N GLU A 466 -23.98 -5.49 20.39
CA GLU A 466 -24.04 -5.10 21.80
C GLU A 466 -24.39 -3.61 21.96
N ILE A 467 -23.70 -2.72 21.23
CA ILE A 467 -23.93 -1.28 21.31
C ILE A 467 -25.32 -0.93 20.77
N PHE A 468 -25.77 -1.58 19.69
CA PHE A 468 -27.09 -1.34 19.11
C PHE A 468 -28.20 -1.66 20.13
N PHE A 469 -28.13 -2.81 20.81
CA PHE A 469 -29.12 -3.19 21.84
C PHE A 469 -28.97 -2.43 23.15
N LYS A 470 -27.79 -1.88 23.44
CA LYS A 470 -27.61 -0.93 24.55
C LYS A 470 -28.29 0.40 24.27
N ASN A 471 -28.24 0.87 23.02
CA ASN A 471 -28.78 2.17 22.62
C ASN A 471 -30.28 2.13 22.27
N ASN A 472 -30.84 0.93 22.06
CA ASN A 472 -32.21 0.73 21.61
C ASN A 472 -32.93 -0.28 22.50
N GLN A 473 -34.07 0.13 23.07
CA GLN A 473 -34.85 -0.71 23.98
C GLN A 473 -36.03 -1.36 23.27
N PHE A 474 -35.87 -2.64 22.91
CA PHE A 474 -36.92 -3.46 22.33
C PHE A 474 -37.53 -4.40 23.38
N SER A 475 -38.86 -4.48 23.43
CA SER A 475 -39.58 -5.46 24.25
C SER A 475 -39.84 -6.77 23.51
N GLU A 476 -39.80 -6.73 22.18
CA GLU A 476 -40.10 -7.88 21.33
C GLU A 476 -39.21 -7.92 20.09
N ILE A 477 -38.71 -9.11 19.75
CA ILE A 477 -37.87 -9.35 18.58
C ILE A 477 -38.41 -10.55 17.80
N TYR A 478 -38.52 -10.35 16.50
CA TYR A 478 -38.80 -11.38 15.51
C TYR A 478 -37.52 -11.69 14.73
N PHE A 479 -37.17 -12.97 14.60
CA PHE A 479 -36.04 -13.44 13.80
C PHE A 479 -36.32 -14.85 13.23
N ASP A 480 -35.50 -15.31 12.28
CA ASP A 480 -35.55 -16.70 11.80
C ASP A 480 -34.80 -17.63 12.78
N LYS A 481 -35.53 -18.58 13.39
CA LYS A 481 -34.94 -19.52 14.37
C LYS A 481 -33.98 -20.54 13.74
N THR A 482 -34.02 -20.71 12.41
CA THR A 482 -33.14 -21.60 11.66
C THR A 482 -31.83 -20.95 11.24
N ASP A 483 -31.69 -19.63 11.48
CA ASP A 483 -30.49 -18.88 11.16
C ASP A 483 -29.36 -19.17 12.18
N GLU A 484 -28.45 -20.07 11.80
CA GLU A 484 -27.33 -20.47 12.65
C GLU A 484 -26.30 -19.35 12.88
N PHE A 485 -26.24 -18.32 12.01
CA PHE A 485 -25.35 -17.19 12.23
C PHE A 485 -25.88 -16.25 13.33
N LEU A 486 -27.18 -15.95 13.29
CA LEU A 486 -27.80 -14.99 14.20
C LEU A 486 -28.09 -15.59 15.59
N LYS A 487 -28.32 -16.91 15.65
CA LYS A 487 -28.75 -17.63 16.85
C LYS A 487 -27.84 -17.47 18.07
N PRO A 488 -26.50 -17.47 17.98
CA PRO A 488 -25.62 -17.16 19.12
C PRO A 488 -25.86 -15.75 19.67
N TYR A 489 -26.00 -14.73 18.82
CA TYR A 489 -26.22 -13.35 19.24
C TYR A 489 -27.61 -13.13 19.86
N ILE A 490 -28.65 -13.80 19.36
CA ILE A 490 -29.98 -13.74 19.99
C ILE A 490 -29.95 -14.32 21.41
N LYS A 491 -29.11 -15.31 21.68
CA LYS A 491 -28.97 -15.89 23.02
C LYS A 491 -28.35 -14.93 24.03
N THR A 492 -27.52 -13.97 23.59
CA THR A 492 -26.87 -12.99 24.48
C THR A 492 -27.81 -11.88 24.95
N LEU A 493 -28.95 -11.70 24.29
CA LEU A 493 -29.94 -10.70 24.66
C LEU A 493 -30.59 -10.99 26.02
N PRO A 494 -31.12 -9.96 26.72
CA PRO A 494 -31.85 -10.13 27.98
C PRO A 494 -33.05 -11.07 27.85
N LYS A 495 -33.42 -11.75 28.94
CA LYS A 495 -34.52 -12.74 28.94
C LYS A 495 -35.90 -12.08 28.90
N GLU A 496 -35.98 -10.80 29.28
CA GLU A 496 -37.20 -10.00 29.29
C GLU A 496 -37.70 -9.66 27.88
N ILE A 497 -36.81 -9.73 26.88
CA ILE A 497 -37.18 -9.51 25.48
C ILE A 497 -37.91 -10.74 24.96
N ASN A 498 -39.15 -10.54 24.50
CA ASN A 498 -39.95 -11.60 23.89
C ASN A 498 -39.36 -11.99 22.52
N ARG A 499 -39.08 -13.28 22.32
CA ARG A 499 -38.39 -13.80 21.12
C ARG A 499 -39.34 -14.64 20.27
N LYS A 500 -39.75 -14.12 19.12
CA LYS A 500 -40.70 -14.75 18.20
C LYS A 500 -40.04 -15.18 16.88
N SER A 501 -40.60 -16.20 16.25
CA SER A 501 -40.19 -16.65 14.91
C SER A 501 -40.81 -15.76 13.84
N ILE A 502 -40.04 -15.37 12.82
CA ILE A 502 -40.57 -14.77 11.58
C ILE A 502 -41.11 -15.83 10.66
N VAL A 503 -40.58 -17.06 10.68
CA VAL A 503 -41.08 -18.19 9.89
C VAL A 503 -42.33 -18.74 10.55
#